data_AF-A0A9E0ZTM2-F1
#
_entry.id   AF-A0A9E0ZTM2-F1
#
_cell.length_a   1.000
_cell.length_b   1.000
_cell.length_c   1.000
_cell.angle_alpha   90.00
_cell.angle_beta   90.00
_cell.angle_gamma   90.00
#
_symmetry.space_group_name_H-M   'P 1'
#
loop_
_entity.id
_entity.type
_entity.pdbx_description
1 polymer ?
#
loop_
_entity_poly.entity_id
_entity_poly.type
_entity_poly.pdbx_seq_one_letter_code
_entity_poly.pdbx_strand_id
1 'polypeptide(L)'
;KIGVTRRVISSYENDSSRPRGTERYKKLAEALGVNINYLLSEDEAFIADVEDNYGHRGAKQAKELLAEVTGLFAGGEMADEDMREMVDAIQEAYLIAKKNNKKYTPKKYRKDE
;
A
#
# COMPACT_ATOMS: atom_id res chain seq x y z
N LYS A 1 3.03 -24.00 -1.12
CA LYS A 1 3.83 -23.67 0.10
C LYS A 1 4.23 -22.20 0.00
N ILE A 2 3.85 -21.35 0.96
CA ILE A 2 3.89 -19.87 0.83
C ILE A 2 5.30 -19.25 1.02
N GLY A 3 6.28 -20.04 1.49
CA GLY A 3 7.66 -19.55 1.70
C GLY A 3 7.86 -18.77 2.99
N VAL A 4 6.94 -18.88 3.95
CA VAL A 4 7.04 -18.28 5.29
C VAL A 4 7.00 -19.37 6.37
N THR A 5 7.57 -19.09 7.54
CA THR A 5 7.57 -20.03 8.67
C THR A 5 6.21 -20.05 9.37
N ARG A 6 5.90 -21.12 10.11
CA ARG A 6 4.66 -21.19 10.92
C ARG A 6 4.53 -20.01 11.88
N ARG A 7 5.63 -19.59 12.52
CA ARG A 7 5.65 -18.42 13.41
C ARG A 7 5.19 -17.14 12.70
N VAL A 8 5.57 -16.96 11.44
CA VAL A 8 5.16 -15.80 10.64
C VAL A 8 3.69 -15.87 10.28
N ILE A 9 3.18 -17.06 9.92
CA ILE A 9 1.73 -17.26 9.70
C ILE A 9 0.94 -16.90 10.97
N SER A 10 1.34 -17.44 12.13
CA SER A 10 0.69 -17.09 13.41
C SER A 10 0.81 -15.60 13.74
N SER A 11 1.86 -14.92 13.29
CA SER A 11 1.98 -13.46 13.48
C SER A 11 0.95 -12.69 12.64
N TYR A 12 0.68 -13.16 11.41
CA TYR A 12 -0.37 -12.61 10.54
C TYR A 12 -1.77 -12.83 11.12
N GLU A 13 -2.03 -14.02 11.66
CA GLU A 13 -3.32 -14.38 12.26
C GLU A 13 -3.63 -13.59 13.54
N ASN A 14 -2.61 -13.13 14.26
CA ASN A 14 -2.76 -12.38 15.52
C ASN A 14 -2.64 -10.86 15.34
N ASP A 15 -2.79 -10.33 14.12
CA ASP A 15 -2.66 -8.90 13.78
C ASP A 15 -1.34 -8.23 14.20
N SER A 16 -0.34 -9.02 14.59
CA SER A 16 0.95 -8.52 15.06
C SER A 16 1.87 -8.08 13.91
N SER A 17 1.63 -8.58 12.70
CA SER A 17 2.29 -8.12 11.47
C SER A 17 1.43 -8.43 10.25
N ARG A 18 1.73 -7.77 9.13
CA ARG A 18 1.11 -8.06 7.84
C ARG A 18 2.15 -8.54 6.82
N PRO A 19 1.73 -9.34 5.82
CA PRO A 19 2.60 -9.68 4.70
C PRO A 19 3.15 -8.41 4.03
N ARG A 20 4.43 -8.46 3.64
CA ARG A 20 5.09 -7.39 2.89
C ARG A 20 5.03 -7.68 1.40
N GLY A 21 4.64 -6.67 0.63
CA GLY A 21 4.54 -6.73 -0.83
C GLY A 21 3.39 -7.61 -1.32
N THR A 22 2.88 -7.27 -2.50
CA THR A 22 1.71 -7.91 -3.11
C THR A 22 1.94 -9.40 -3.42
N GLU A 23 3.20 -9.81 -3.62
CA GLU A 23 3.55 -11.21 -3.95
C GLU A 23 3.16 -12.19 -2.83
N ARG A 24 3.33 -11.80 -1.56
CA ARG A 24 2.97 -12.67 -0.42
C ARG A 24 1.47 -12.83 -0.28
N TYR A 25 0.71 -11.76 -0.53
CA TYR A 25 -0.75 -11.82 -0.57
C TYR A 25 -1.25 -12.71 -1.69
N LYS A 26 -0.64 -12.66 -2.89
CA LYS A 26 -0.95 -13.60 -3.99
C LYS A 26 -0.77 -15.06 -3.58
N LYS A 27 0.38 -15.39 -2.98
CA LYS A 27 0.68 -16.77 -2.52
C LYS A 27 -0.27 -17.23 -1.40
N LEU A 28 -0.68 -16.33 -0.52
CA LEU A 28 -1.67 -16.63 0.53
C LEU A 28 -3.05 -16.88 -0.06
N ALA A 29 -3.50 -16.01 -0.97
CA ALA A 29 -4.78 -16.12 -1.66
C ALA A 29 -4.89 -17.45 -2.43
N GLU A 30 -3.85 -17.80 -3.19
CA GLU A 30 -3.75 -19.08 -3.91
C GLU A 30 -3.83 -20.29 -2.96
N ALA A 31 -3.11 -20.24 -1.84
CA ALA A 31 -3.11 -21.33 -0.86
C ALA A 31 -4.45 -21.49 -0.12
N LEU A 32 -5.18 -20.39 0.07
CA LEU A 32 -6.49 -20.37 0.73
C LEU A 32 -7.66 -20.55 -0.25
N GLY A 33 -7.41 -20.47 -1.56
CA GLY A 33 -8.46 -20.53 -2.59
C GLY A 33 -9.40 -19.32 -2.59
N VAL A 34 -8.93 -18.17 -2.11
CA VAL A 34 -9.73 -16.92 -2.03
C VAL A 34 -9.23 -15.88 -3.03
N ASN A 35 -10.07 -14.88 -3.32
CA ASN A 35 -9.63 -13.73 -4.10
C ASN A 35 -8.64 -12.87 -3.28
N ILE A 36 -7.59 -12.34 -3.91
CA ILE A 36 -6.61 -11.48 -3.23
C ILE A 36 -7.25 -10.25 -2.59
N ASN A 37 -8.31 -9.71 -3.17
CA ASN A 37 -9.04 -8.54 -2.67
C ASN A 37 -9.71 -8.82 -1.30
N TYR A 38 -9.87 -10.09 -0.92
CA TYR A 38 -10.32 -10.48 0.41
C TYR A 38 -9.23 -10.28 1.48
N LEU A 39 -7.96 -10.38 1.10
CA LEU A 39 -6.80 -10.27 2.00
C LEU A 39 -6.14 -8.89 1.95
N LEU A 40 -6.36 -8.13 0.88
CA LEU A 40 -5.67 -6.87 0.60
C LEU A 40 -6.62 -5.92 -0.13
N SER A 41 -6.97 -4.79 0.49
CA SER A 41 -7.75 -3.75 -0.19
C SER A 41 -6.91 -3.00 -1.23
N GLU A 42 -7.56 -2.27 -2.15
CA GLU A 42 -6.86 -1.49 -3.17
C GLU A 42 -5.93 -0.43 -2.56
N ASP A 43 -6.38 0.25 -1.50
CA ASP A 43 -5.57 1.25 -0.80
C ASP A 43 -4.36 0.63 -0.09
N GLU A 44 -4.53 -0.57 0.48
CA GLU A 44 -3.43 -1.32 1.09
C GLU A 44 -2.46 -1.85 0.04
N ALA A 45 -2.96 -2.23 -1.14
CA ALA A 45 -2.13 -2.62 -2.28
C ALA A 45 -1.29 -1.46 -2.79
N PHE A 46 -1.86 -0.25 -2.84
CA PHE A 46 -1.12 0.97 -3.17
C PHE A 46 0.00 1.26 -2.15
N ILE A 47 -0.31 1.19 -0.85
CA ILE A 47 0.71 1.40 0.20
C ILE A 47 1.82 0.35 0.10
N ALA A 48 1.48 -0.91 -0.18
CA ALA A 48 2.46 -1.97 -0.37
C ALA A 48 3.37 -1.72 -1.59
N ASP A 49 2.81 -1.29 -2.73
CA ASP A 49 3.59 -0.94 -3.91
C ASP A 49 4.53 0.27 -3.66
N VAL A 50 4.02 1.29 -2.94
CA VAL A 50 4.84 2.43 -2.53
C VAL A 50 5.97 1.99 -1.58
N GLU A 51 5.71 1.03 -0.68
CA GLU A 51 6.74 0.47 0.21
C GLU A 51 7.84 -0.25 -0.58
N ASP A 52 7.47 -1.05 -1.57
CA ASP A 52 8.41 -1.81 -2.40
C ASP A 52 9.30 -0.85 -3.23
N ASN A 53 8.69 0.18 -3.84
CA ASN A 53 9.37 1.13 -4.70
C ASN A 53 10.14 2.23 -3.94
N TYR A 54 9.53 2.83 -2.93
CA TYR A 54 10.02 4.03 -2.23
C TYR A 54 10.38 3.79 -0.75
N GLY A 55 10.29 2.55 -0.28
CA GLY A 55 10.65 2.14 1.07
C GLY A 55 9.62 2.52 2.14
N HIS A 56 9.91 2.10 3.38
CA HIS A 56 9.02 2.31 4.54
C HIS A 56 8.66 3.78 4.76
N ARG A 57 9.57 4.72 4.47
CA ARG A 57 9.27 6.16 4.60
C ARG A 57 8.25 6.62 3.57
N GLY A 58 8.32 6.12 2.33
CA GLY A 58 7.33 6.40 1.30
C GLY A 58 5.96 5.84 1.69
N ALA A 59 5.91 4.60 2.14
CA ALA A 59 4.68 3.94 2.58
C ALA A 59 4.00 4.69 3.73
N LYS A 60 4.79 5.16 4.71
CA LYS A 60 4.28 5.97 5.82
C LYS A 60 3.63 7.27 5.32
N GLN A 61 4.29 7.98 4.41
CA GLN A 61 3.76 9.22 3.83
C GLN A 61 2.49 8.99 3.00
N ALA A 62 2.44 7.90 2.22
CA ALA A 62 1.25 7.54 1.46
C ALA A 62 0.06 7.21 2.38
N LYS A 63 0.32 6.47 3.47
CA LYS A 63 -0.69 6.14 4.47
C LYS A 63 -1.22 7.38 5.21
N GLU A 64 -0.34 8.30 5.60
CA GLU A 64 -0.72 9.56 6.25
C GLU A 64 -1.58 10.43 5.31
N LEU A 65 -1.19 10.55 4.04
CA LEU A 65 -1.94 11.28 3.02
C LEU A 65 -3.35 10.70 2.83
N LEU A 66 -3.47 9.38 2.69
CA LEU A 66 -4.77 8.72 2.57
C LEU A 66 -5.64 8.92 3.82
N ALA A 67 -5.05 8.83 5.01
CA ALA A 67 -5.77 9.06 6.27
C ALA A 67 -6.25 10.51 6.42
N GLU A 68 -5.46 11.49 5.99
CA GLU A 68 -5.83 12.90 6.02
C GLU A 68 -6.99 13.18 5.06
N VAL A 69 -6.89 12.68 3.83
CA VAL A 69 -7.93 12.83 2.80
C VAL A 69 -9.22 12.17 3.24
N THR A 70 -9.18 10.92 3.68
CA THR A 70 -10.37 10.22 4.21
C THR A 70 -10.94 10.93 5.45
N GLY A 71 -10.08 11.47 6.32
CA GLY A 71 -10.50 12.27 7.49
C GLY A 71 -11.20 13.58 7.12
N LEU A 72 -10.77 14.26 6.05
CA LEU A 72 -11.45 15.46 5.54
C LEU A 72 -12.87 15.16 5.05
N PHE A 73 -13.12 13.97 4.52
CA PHE A 73 -14.42 13.55 3.98
C PHE A 73 -15.33 12.83 4.98
N ALA A 74 -14.79 12.32 6.10
CA ALA A 74 -15.57 11.64 7.15
C ALA A 74 -16.64 12.54 7.83
N GLY A 75 -16.67 13.84 7.52
CA GLY A 75 -17.58 14.84 8.10
C GLY A 75 -18.71 15.34 7.19
N GLY A 76 -18.91 14.86 5.96
CA GLY A 76 -19.96 15.41 5.08
C GLY A 76 -20.21 14.71 3.73
N GLU A 77 -21.32 15.12 3.10
CA GLU A 77 -22.10 14.56 1.96
C GLU A 77 -21.34 14.37 0.64
N MET A 78 -20.43 13.39 0.56
CA MET A 78 -19.95 12.89 -0.74
C MET A 78 -20.44 11.48 -1.00
N ALA A 79 -20.81 11.20 -2.25
CA ALA A 79 -21.11 9.83 -2.67
C ALA A 79 -19.83 8.99 -2.62
N ASP A 80 -19.97 7.71 -2.31
CA ASP A 80 -18.83 6.77 -2.23
C ASP A 80 -18.04 6.69 -3.54
N GLU A 81 -18.71 6.89 -4.69
CA GLU A 81 -18.11 6.90 -6.02
C GLU A 81 -17.18 8.12 -6.21
N ASP A 82 -17.64 9.32 -5.84
CA ASP A 82 -16.83 10.54 -5.91
C ASP A 82 -15.62 10.46 -4.97
N MET A 83 -15.81 9.84 -3.79
CA MET A 83 -14.72 9.61 -2.84
C MET A 83 -13.65 8.68 -3.44
N ARG A 84 -14.06 7.64 -4.14
CA ARG A 84 -13.15 6.70 -4.80
C ARG A 84 -12.33 7.40 -5.88
N GLU A 85 -12.96 8.18 -6.75
CA GLU A 85 -12.27 8.91 -7.82
C GLU A 85 -11.24 9.90 -7.24
N MET A 86 -11.58 10.59 -6.15
CA MET A 86 -10.65 11.48 -5.48
C MET A 86 -9.45 10.75 -4.87
N VAL A 87 -9.68 9.61 -4.21
CA VAL A 87 -8.61 8.79 -3.63
C VAL A 87 -7.64 8.33 -4.72
N ASP A 88 -8.17 7.83 -5.83
CA ASP A 88 -7.36 7.36 -6.97
C ASP A 88 -6.53 8.52 -7.57
N ALA A 89 -7.15 9.70 -7.80
CA ALA A 89 -6.44 10.89 -8.29
C ALA A 89 -5.30 11.33 -7.36
N ILE A 90 -5.50 11.22 -6.04
CA ILE A 90 -4.50 11.58 -5.04
C ILE A 90 -3.35 10.56 -5.01
N GLN A 91 -3.66 9.26 -5.13
CA GLN A 91 -2.65 8.22 -5.26
C GLN A 91 -1.77 8.45 -6.50
N GLU A 92 -2.37 8.78 -7.64
CA GLU A 92 -1.64 9.13 -8.87
C GLU A 92 -0.76 10.37 -8.69
N ALA A 93 -1.31 11.44 -8.12
CA ALA A 93 -0.57 12.67 -7.83
C ALA A 93 0.64 12.42 -6.94
N TYR A 94 0.50 11.56 -5.91
CA TYR A 94 1.59 11.15 -5.05
C TYR A 94 2.71 10.45 -5.84
N LEU A 95 2.37 9.52 -6.73
CA LEU A 95 3.36 8.82 -7.56
C LEU A 95 4.07 9.78 -8.51
N ILE A 96 3.36 10.72 -9.13
CA ILE A 96 3.95 11.76 -9.99
C ILE A 96 4.93 12.61 -9.18
N ALA A 97 4.52 13.08 -8.00
CA ALA A 97 5.38 13.86 -7.11
C ALA A 97 6.65 13.08 -6.70
N LYS A 98 6.51 11.79 -6.40
CA LYS A 98 7.65 10.91 -6.08
C LYS A 98 8.60 10.70 -7.25
N LYS A 99 8.06 10.44 -8.44
CA LYS A 99 8.86 10.32 -9.67
C LYS A 99 9.64 11.60 -9.95
N ASN A 100 8.99 12.76 -9.85
CA ASN A 100 9.64 14.06 -10.06
C ASN A 100 10.73 14.35 -9.00
N ASN A 101 10.49 13.97 -7.74
CA ASN A 101 11.47 14.11 -6.67
C ASN A 101 12.70 13.20 -6.79
N LYS A 102 12.68 12.15 -7.62
CA LYS A 102 13.89 11.36 -7.92
C LYS A 102 15.03 12.25 -8.45
N LYS A 103 14.71 13.32 -9.19
CA LYS A 103 15.69 14.31 -9.69
C LYS A 103 16.52 14.95 -8.56
N TYR A 104 15.89 15.20 -7.42
CA TYR A 104 16.53 15.83 -6.24
C TYR A 104 17.10 14.82 -5.24
N THR A 105 16.87 13.53 -5.46
CA THR A 105 17.42 12.47 -4.60
C THR A 105 18.92 12.30 -4.91
N PRO A 106 19.82 12.40 -3.90
CA PRO A 106 21.26 12.24 -4.12
C PRO A 106 21.57 10.88 -4.75
N LYS A 107 22.55 10.83 -5.66
CA LYS A 107 22.90 9.61 -6.42
C LYS A 107 23.17 8.40 -5.52
N LYS A 108 23.75 8.60 -4.33
CA LYS A 108 24.01 7.56 -3.32
C LYS A 108 22.76 6.80 -2.85
N TYR A 109 21.57 7.40 -2.96
CA TYR A 109 20.31 6.82 -2.50
C TYR A 109 19.36 6.42 -3.64
N ARG A 110 19.80 6.56 -4.90
CA ARG A 110 19.03 6.04 -6.03
C ARG A 110 19.25 4.53 -6.07
N LYS A 111 18.17 3.74 -6.08
CA LYS A 111 18.28 2.32 -6.43
C LYS A 111 18.69 2.27 -7.91
N ASP A 112 19.73 1.52 -8.23
CA ASP A 112 20.15 1.30 -9.62
C ASP A 112 18.97 0.64 -10.35
N GLU A 113 18.54 1.26 -11.46
CA GLU A 113 17.59 0.66 -12.40
C GLU A 113 18.30 -0.35 -13.31
#